data_AF-A0AAW8LPA4-F1
#
_entry.id   AF-A0AAW8LPA4-F1
#
_cell.length_a   1.000
_cell.length_b   1.000
_cell.length_c   1.000
_cell.angle_alpha   90.00
_cell.angle_beta   90.00
_cell.angle_gamma   90.00
#
_symmetry.space_group_name_H-M   'P 1'
#
loop_
_entity.id
_entity.type
_entity.pdbx_description
1 polymer ?
#
loop_
_entity_poly.entity_id
_entity_poly.type
_entity_poly.pdbx_seq_one_letter_code
_entity_poly.pdbx_strand_id
1 'polypeptide(L)'
;MTTPISSIPKLMRLDFLTMNFEHVRVGLQLPAHLSLGSGDAVMIIRSVTDGVKGETVETFALIEDKDAAARVQFHAEKRAGTATSVWRIKPEEVSRLATLQEKVRLSRIEGPRIRGSTEIEILRACVTGVLPTGPVYFSTYIKPAENEDYIAMTVDADLMKVFGAGQVAARIRQCES
;
A
#
# COMPACT_ATOMS: atom_id res chain seq x y z
N MET A 1 -13.51 -9.90 12.37
CA MET A 1 -12.46 -8.97 11.93
C MET A 1 -11.37 -9.79 11.24
N THR A 2 -11.16 -9.59 9.95
CA THR A 2 -10.03 -10.17 9.20
C THR A 2 -8.83 -9.24 9.35
N THR A 3 -7.80 -9.61 10.10
CA THR A 3 -6.57 -8.81 10.34
C THR A 3 -5.65 -8.83 9.12
N PRO A 4 -5.44 -7.70 8.39
CA PRO A 4 -4.71 -7.60 7.11
C PRO A 4 -3.48 -8.51 6.97
N ILE A 5 -3.12 -8.96 5.74
CA ILE A 5 -1.83 -9.64 5.52
C ILE A 5 -0.72 -8.72 5.98
N SER A 6 -0.92 -7.40 6.08
CA SER A 6 0.05 -6.52 6.69
C SER A 6 -0.51 -5.18 7.12
N SER A 7 -0.29 -4.75 8.36
CA SER A 7 0.04 -3.34 8.62
C SER A 7 1.56 -3.33 8.74
N ILE A 8 2.28 -2.95 7.68
CA ILE A 8 3.75 -2.96 7.70
C ILE A 8 4.20 -1.91 8.72
N PRO A 9 4.78 -2.31 9.87
CA PRO A 9 5.20 -1.35 10.88
C PRO A 9 6.57 -0.81 10.49
N LYS A 10 6.55 0.21 9.65
CA LYS A 10 7.50 1.33 9.62
C LYS A 10 7.10 2.24 8.46
N LEU A 11 6.09 3.04 8.73
CA LEU A 11 5.92 4.23 7.96
C LEU A 11 7.05 5.20 8.25
N MET A 12 7.84 5.48 7.21
CA MET A 12 8.15 6.87 6.95
C MET A 12 6.83 7.64 7.04
N ARG A 13 6.78 8.65 7.91
CA ARG A 13 5.67 9.60 7.94
C ARG A 13 5.67 10.32 6.59
N LEU A 14 5.08 9.68 5.60
CA LEU A 14 4.77 10.29 4.32
C LEU A 14 3.89 11.49 4.67
N ASP A 15 4.30 12.68 4.26
CA ASP A 15 3.51 13.86 4.57
C ASP A 15 2.27 13.82 3.68
N PHE A 16 1.18 13.32 4.27
CA PHE A 16 -0.12 13.25 3.63
C PHE A 16 -0.54 14.58 2.98
N LEU A 17 -0.07 15.72 3.50
CA LEU A 17 -0.40 17.04 2.96
C LEU A 17 0.42 17.46 1.74
N THR A 18 1.52 16.78 1.41
CA THR A 18 2.36 17.10 0.25
C THR A 18 2.13 16.16 -0.93
N MET A 19 1.38 15.08 -0.73
CA MET A 19 1.09 14.10 -1.78
C MET A 19 0.13 14.65 -2.84
N ASN A 20 0.38 14.30 -4.10
CA ASN A 20 -0.59 14.48 -5.18
C ASN A 20 -1.20 13.11 -5.53
N PHE A 21 -2.39 12.82 -5.01
CA PHE A 21 -3.02 11.49 -5.12
C PHE A 21 -3.41 11.07 -6.54
N GLU A 22 -3.47 12.00 -7.50
CA GLU A 22 -3.60 11.64 -8.92
C GLU A 22 -2.33 10.94 -9.44
N HIS A 23 -1.17 11.30 -8.89
CA HIS A 23 0.14 10.85 -9.33
C HIS A 23 0.85 9.95 -8.30
N VAL A 24 0.27 9.72 -7.12
CA VAL A 24 0.81 8.72 -6.20
C VAL A 24 0.84 7.37 -6.88
N ARG A 25 2.00 6.72 -6.84
CA ARG A 25 2.19 5.34 -7.30
C ARG A 25 2.81 4.49 -6.21
N VAL A 26 2.39 3.24 -6.16
CA VAL A 26 2.95 2.21 -5.27
C VAL A 26 3.63 1.18 -6.15
N GLY A 27 4.93 1.02 -5.97
CA GLY A 27 5.70 -0.05 -6.59
C GLY A 27 5.70 -1.27 -5.69
N LEU A 28 5.34 -2.43 -6.22
CA LEU A 28 5.41 -3.69 -5.48
C LEU A 28 6.35 -4.64 -6.21
N GLN A 29 7.25 -5.27 -5.46
CA GLN A 29 8.04 -6.40 -5.90
C GLN A 29 7.64 -7.62 -5.08
N LEU A 30 7.03 -8.60 -5.75
CA LEU A 30 6.51 -9.82 -5.14
C LEU A 30 7.16 -11.04 -5.80
N PRO A 31 7.16 -12.21 -5.16
CA PRO A 31 7.46 -13.46 -5.84
C PRO A 31 6.57 -13.64 -7.07
N ALA A 32 7.12 -14.11 -8.18
CA ALA A 32 6.43 -14.17 -9.47
C ALA A 32 5.22 -15.15 -9.49
N HIS A 33 5.13 -16.03 -8.50
CA HIS A 33 3.97 -16.91 -8.30
C HIS A 33 2.84 -16.25 -7.50
N LEU A 34 3.03 -15.04 -6.97
CA LEU A 34 1.99 -14.25 -6.32
C LEU A 34 1.48 -13.17 -7.27
N SER A 35 0.17 -13.03 -7.29
CA SER A 35 -0.53 -11.98 -8.04
C SER A 35 -1.55 -11.29 -7.16
N LEU A 36 -1.87 -10.05 -7.50
CA LEU A 36 -2.84 -9.22 -6.79
C LEU A 36 -3.97 -8.83 -7.75
N GLY A 37 -5.20 -8.86 -7.26
CA GLY A 37 -6.35 -8.28 -7.93
C GLY A 37 -6.61 -6.83 -7.52
N SER A 38 -7.63 -6.23 -8.13
CA SER A 38 -8.15 -4.91 -7.72
C SER A 38 -8.63 -4.95 -6.27
N GLY A 39 -8.15 -4.03 -5.43
CA GLY A 39 -8.48 -3.96 -4.01
C GLY A 39 -7.79 -5.01 -3.12
N ASP A 40 -6.90 -5.83 -3.67
CA ASP A 40 -6.06 -6.72 -2.88
C ASP A 40 -4.86 -6.00 -2.24
N ALA A 41 -4.48 -4.84 -2.79
CA ALA A 41 -3.67 -3.84 -2.13
C ALA A 41 -4.46 -2.56 -1.89
N VAL A 42 -4.21 -1.90 -0.77
CA VAL A 42 -4.92 -0.68 -0.34
C VAL A 42 -3.97 0.35 0.25
N MET A 43 -4.35 1.61 0.17
CA MET A 43 -3.82 2.67 1.02
C MET A 43 -4.76 2.84 2.23
N ILE A 44 -4.21 2.87 3.44
CA ILE A 44 -4.96 3.08 4.67
C ILE A 44 -4.53 4.40 5.31
N ILE A 45 -5.49 5.25 5.65
CA ILE A 45 -5.24 6.45 6.42
C ILE A 45 -5.84 6.26 7.80
N ARG A 46 -4.97 6.31 8.80
CA ARG A 46 -5.35 6.24 10.21
C ARG A 46 -5.24 7.62 10.80
N SER A 47 -6.31 8.11 11.43
CA SER A 47 -6.30 9.43 12.03
C SER A 47 -6.99 9.47 13.39
N VAL A 48 -6.45 10.30 14.28
CA VAL A 48 -7.00 10.65 15.58
C VAL A 48 -7.26 12.15 15.60
N THR A 49 -8.41 12.54 16.14
CA THR A 49 -8.77 13.96 16.30
C THR A 49 -8.69 14.31 17.77
N ASP A 50 -7.99 15.39 18.12
CA ASP A 50 -7.84 15.82 19.51
C ASP A 50 -9.22 16.03 20.17
N GLY A 51 -9.39 15.49 21.38
CA GLY A 51 -10.66 15.54 22.11
C GLY A 51 -11.73 14.54 21.67
N VAL A 52 -11.52 13.80 20.57
CA VAL A 52 -12.41 12.74 20.10
C VAL A 52 -11.82 11.37 20.49
N LYS A 53 -12.63 10.51 21.13
CA LYS A 53 -12.22 9.14 21.42
C LYS A 53 -12.34 8.28 20.16
N GLY A 54 -11.29 7.53 19.87
CA GLY A 54 -11.24 6.56 18.78
C GLY A 54 -10.31 6.98 17.65
N GLU A 55 -10.03 6.01 16.78
CA GLU A 55 -9.31 6.19 15.53
C GLU A 55 -10.32 6.15 14.37
N THR A 56 -10.15 7.04 13.40
CA THR A 56 -10.80 6.95 12.09
C THR A 56 -9.86 6.21 11.15
N VAL A 57 -10.36 5.15 10.51
CA VAL A 57 -9.63 4.35 9.54
C VAL A 57 -10.32 4.47 8.19
N GLU A 58 -9.63 5.02 7.22
CA GLU A 58 -10.11 5.14 5.84
C GLU A 58 -9.28 4.25 4.93
N THR A 59 -9.93 3.49 4.05
CA THR A 59 -9.28 2.54 3.15
C THR A 59 -9.60 2.89 1.71
N PHE A 60 -8.56 2.97 0.89
CA PHE A 60 -8.62 3.33 -0.52
C PHE A 60 -8.03 2.18 -1.32
N ALA A 61 -8.80 1.64 -2.25
CA ALA A 61 -8.38 0.50 -3.03
C ALA A 61 -7.34 0.92 -4.07
N LEU A 62 -6.31 0.09 -4.22
CA LEU A 62 -5.35 0.24 -5.30
C LEU A 62 -5.78 -0.60 -6.50
N ILE A 63 -5.47 -0.07 -7.68
CA ILE A 63 -5.59 -0.77 -8.95
C ILE A 63 -4.25 -0.72 -9.67
N GLU A 64 -3.96 -1.78 -10.44
CA GLU A 64 -2.74 -1.84 -11.22
C GLU A 64 -2.72 -0.69 -12.24
N ASP A 65 -1.60 0.04 -12.27
CA ASP A 65 -1.35 1.05 -13.27
C ASP A 65 -0.78 0.40 -14.53
N LYS A 66 -1.62 0.35 -15.56
CA LYS A 66 -1.28 -0.25 -16.87
C LYS A 66 -0.53 0.71 -17.77
N ASP A 67 -0.33 1.97 -17.38
CA ASP A 67 0.48 2.90 -18.14
C ASP A 67 1.91 2.34 -18.29
N ALA A 68 2.41 2.30 -19.53
CA ALA A 68 3.76 1.87 -19.82
C ALA A 68 4.80 2.83 -19.24
N ALA A 69 4.52 4.15 -19.24
CA ALA A 69 5.46 5.14 -18.71
C ALA A 69 5.66 4.98 -17.20
N ALA A 70 4.59 4.80 -16.44
CA ALA A 70 4.66 4.55 -14.99
C ALA A 70 5.46 3.28 -14.66
N ARG A 71 5.28 2.22 -15.44
CA ARG A 71 6.03 0.96 -15.27
C ARG A 71 7.50 1.08 -15.64
N VAL A 72 7.82 1.85 -16.68
CA VAL A 72 9.22 2.11 -17.06
C VAL A 72 9.95 2.90 -15.97
N GLN A 73 9.30 3.85 -15.31
CA GLN A 73 9.92 4.63 -14.24
C GLN A 73 10.18 3.82 -12.96
N PHE A 74 9.47 2.71 -12.74
CA PHE A 74 9.68 1.88 -11.56
C PHE A 74 10.82 0.88 -11.78
N HIS A 75 11.99 1.22 -11.24
CA HIS A 75 13.19 0.39 -11.30
C HIS A 75 13.53 -0.20 -9.92
N ALA A 76 12.84 -1.27 -9.52
CA ALA A 76 13.35 -2.11 -8.44
C ALA A 76 14.50 -3.00 -8.96
N GLU A 77 15.44 -3.34 -8.06
CA GLU A 77 16.51 -4.28 -8.39
C GLU A 77 15.93 -5.59 -8.90
N LYS A 78 16.31 -6.00 -10.11
CA LYS A 78 15.83 -7.25 -10.72
C LYS A 78 16.35 -8.43 -9.93
N ARG A 79 15.43 -9.28 -9.46
CA ARG A 79 15.76 -10.50 -8.72
C ARG A 79 15.08 -11.69 -9.35
N ALA A 80 15.81 -12.80 -9.40
CA ALA A 80 15.29 -14.04 -9.96
C ALA A 80 14.06 -14.49 -9.17
N GLY A 81 12.99 -14.86 -9.88
CA GLY A 81 11.75 -15.33 -9.25
C GLY A 81 10.87 -14.24 -8.65
N THR A 82 11.15 -12.95 -8.89
CA THR A 82 10.25 -11.84 -8.52
C THR A 82 9.63 -11.16 -9.74
N ALA A 83 8.44 -10.60 -9.56
CA ALA A 83 7.74 -9.75 -10.50
C ALA A 83 7.55 -8.37 -9.88
N THR A 84 7.59 -7.34 -10.72
CA THR A 84 7.33 -5.95 -10.32
C THR A 84 6.02 -5.47 -10.91
N SER A 85 5.27 -4.69 -10.14
CA SER A 85 4.00 -4.09 -10.57
C SER A 85 3.88 -2.68 -9.99
N VAL A 86 3.15 -1.82 -10.69
CA VAL A 86 2.87 -0.45 -10.27
C VAL A 86 1.37 -0.32 -10.03
N TRP A 87 1.01 0.36 -8.95
CA TRP A 87 -0.35 0.51 -8.48
C TRP A 87 -0.66 1.98 -8.23
N ARG A 88 -1.92 2.34 -8.40
CA ARG A 88 -2.43 3.69 -8.16
C ARG A 88 -3.74 3.64 -7.40
N ILE A 89 -4.09 4.76 -6.77
CA ILE A 89 -5.41 4.94 -6.19
C ILE A 89 -6.46 4.86 -7.31
N LYS A 90 -7.61 4.24 -7.02
CA LYS A 90 -8.76 4.28 -7.92
C LYS A 90 -9.12 5.73 -8.27
N PRO A 91 -9.25 6.10 -9.55
CA PRO A 91 -9.47 7.50 -9.94
C PRO A 91 -10.70 8.11 -9.25
N GLU A 92 -11.76 7.32 -9.06
CA GLU A 92 -12.98 7.73 -8.38
C GLU A 92 -12.81 8.06 -6.89
N GLU A 93 -11.75 7.58 -6.23
CA GLU A 93 -11.48 7.84 -4.81
C GLU A 93 -10.54 9.03 -4.57
N VAL A 94 -9.91 9.57 -5.63
CA VAL A 94 -8.94 10.67 -5.51
C VAL A 94 -9.56 11.93 -4.91
N SER A 95 -10.79 12.27 -5.30
CA SER A 95 -11.51 13.43 -4.75
C SER A 95 -11.80 13.29 -3.25
N ARG A 96 -12.05 12.06 -2.77
CA ARG A 96 -12.23 11.77 -1.34
C ARG A 96 -10.93 12.00 -0.57
N LEU A 97 -9.78 11.63 -1.14
CA LEU A 97 -8.46 11.93 -0.55
C LEU A 97 -8.17 13.42 -0.51
N ALA A 98 -8.46 14.16 -1.59
CA ALA A 98 -8.29 15.62 -1.61
C ALA A 98 -9.15 16.30 -0.54
N THR A 99 -10.39 15.84 -0.35
CA THR A 99 -11.28 16.32 0.72
C THR A 99 -10.68 16.06 2.11
N LEU A 100 -10.09 14.88 2.31
CA LEU A 100 -9.42 14.53 3.56
C LEU A 100 -8.16 15.36 3.78
N GLN A 101 -7.35 15.63 2.74
CA GLN A 101 -6.21 16.56 2.81
C GLN A 101 -6.63 17.93 3.30
N GLU A 102 -7.70 18.49 2.71
CA GLU A 102 -8.19 19.80 3.10
C GLU A 102 -8.72 19.81 4.54
N LYS A 103 -9.45 18.76 4.95
CA LYS A 103 -9.88 18.60 6.34
C LYS A 103 -8.70 18.60 7.31
N VAL A 104 -7.62 17.87 6.98
CA VAL A 104 -6.40 17.85 7.79
C VAL A 104 -5.72 19.22 7.79
N ARG A 105 -5.69 19.94 6.65
CA ARG A 105 -5.12 21.28 6.53
C ARG A 105 -5.86 22.28 7.43
N LEU A 106 -7.18 22.36 7.33
CA LEU A 106 -8.03 23.23 8.14
C LEU A 106 -7.89 22.92 9.64
N SER A 107 -7.81 21.63 10.00
CA SER A 107 -7.62 21.21 11.40
C SER A 107 -6.32 21.73 12.03
N ARG A 108 -5.29 22.04 11.24
CA ARG A 108 -4.03 22.61 11.74
C ARG A 108 -4.14 24.10 12.06
N ILE A 109 -5.08 24.80 11.42
CA ILE A 109 -5.31 26.25 11.55
C ILE A 109 -6.39 26.51 12.60
N GLU A 110 -7.53 25.83 12.50
CA GLU A 110 -8.75 26.11 13.27
C GLU A 110 -8.93 25.18 14.47
N GLY A 111 -8.32 23.99 14.43
CA GLY A 111 -8.56 22.94 15.42
C GLY A 111 -9.96 22.29 15.31
N PRO A 112 -10.23 21.20 16.03
CA PRO A 112 -9.26 20.36 16.76
C PRO A 112 -8.29 19.66 15.81
N ARG A 113 -7.03 19.43 16.23
CA ARG A 113 -6.00 18.89 15.34
C ARG A 113 -6.29 17.43 14.97
N ILE A 114 -6.12 17.13 13.69
CA ILE A 114 -6.11 15.77 13.15
C ILE A 114 -4.66 15.33 12.98
N ARG A 115 -4.31 14.19 13.57
CA ARG A 115 -2.99 13.55 13.46
C ARG A 115 -3.17 12.15 12.93
N GLY A 116 -2.22 11.67 12.12
CA GLY A 116 -2.40 10.37 11.48
C GLY A 116 -1.19 9.85 10.75
N SER A 117 -1.40 8.72 10.09
CA SER A 117 -0.44 8.00 9.28
C SER A 117 -1.11 7.46 8.01
N THR A 118 -0.32 7.25 6.96
CA THR A 118 -0.79 6.75 5.65
C THR A 118 0.00 5.51 5.29
N GLU A 119 -0.62 4.34 5.35
CA GLU A 119 -0.02 3.01 5.18
C GLU A 119 -0.37 2.42 3.81
N ILE A 120 0.52 1.57 3.27
CA ILE A 120 0.18 0.68 2.17
C ILE A 120 0.07 -0.73 2.73
N GLU A 121 -1.05 -1.40 2.47
CA GLU A 121 -1.31 -2.75 2.94
C GLU A 121 -1.64 -3.69 1.78
N ILE A 122 -1.07 -4.90 1.81
CA ILE A 122 -1.54 -6.02 0.99
C ILE A 122 -2.55 -6.79 1.84
N LEU A 123 -3.81 -6.78 1.43
CA LEU A 123 -4.89 -7.47 2.13
C LEU A 123 -4.93 -8.95 1.75
N ARG A 124 -4.80 -9.23 0.45
CA ARG A 124 -4.87 -10.59 -0.09
C ARG A 124 -3.87 -10.71 -1.22
N ALA A 125 -3.56 -11.95 -1.58
CA ALA A 125 -2.93 -12.25 -2.84
C ALA A 125 -3.53 -13.56 -3.36
N CYS A 126 -3.32 -13.84 -4.64
CA CYS A 126 -3.50 -15.18 -5.15
C CYS A 126 -2.15 -15.79 -5.51
N VAL A 127 -2.02 -17.10 -5.38
CA VAL A 127 -0.85 -17.87 -5.77
C VAL A 127 -1.17 -18.72 -7.00
N THR A 128 -0.26 -18.73 -7.97
CA THR A 128 -0.23 -19.72 -9.04
C THR A 128 0.67 -20.88 -8.60
N GLY A 129 0.09 -22.05 -8.36
CA GLY A 129 0.83 -23.22 -7.89
C GLY A 129 0.91 -23.29 -6.36
N VAL A 130 2.03 -23.79 -5.83
CA VAL A 130 2.20 -24.05 -4.40
C VAL A 130 2.92 -22.89 -3.73
N LEU A 131 2.34 -22.34 -2.66
CA LEU A 131 3.00 -21.34 -1.83
C LEU A 131 4.24 -21.98 -1.16
N PRO A 132 5.44 -21.37 -1.25
CA PRO A 132 6.64 -21.91 -0.63
C PRO A 132 6.47 -22.11 0.88
N THR A 133 7.06 -23.18 1.40
CA THR A 133 7.13 -23.45 2.86
C THR A 133 8.23 -22.63 3.55
N GLY A 134 9.04 -21.90 2.80
CA GLY A 134 10.13 -21.05 3.28
C GLY A 134 9.81 -19.56 3.26
N PRO A 135 10.84 -18.70 3.42
CA PRO A 135 10.69 -17.24 3.37
C PRO A 135 10.02 -16.77 2.08
N VAL A 136 9.13 -15.80 2.21
CA VAL A 136 8.44 -15.17 1.07
C VAL A 136 8.78 -13.70 1.07
N TYR A 137 9.77 -13.32 0.28
CA TYR A 137 10.28 -11.95 0.27
C TYR A 137 9.44 -11.01 -0.58
N PHE A 138 9.21 -9.81 -0.06
CA PHE A 138 8.58 -8.73 -0.81
C PHE A 138 9.25 -7.38 -0.52
N SER A 139 9.07 -6.46 -1.46
CA SER A 139 9.48 -5.06 -1.32
C SER A 139 8.35 -4.14 -1.74
N THR A 140 8.20 -3.01 -1.05
CA THR A 140 7.21 -1.97 -1.32
C THR A 140 7.90 -0.62 -1.48
N TYR A 141 7.42 0.15 -2.44
CA TYR A 141 7.94 1.45 -2.80
C TYR A 141 6.77 2.41 -2.99
N ILE A 142 7.00 3.70 -2.75
CA ILE A 142 6.01 4.73 -3.04
C ILE A 142 6.65 5.90 -3.79
N LYS A 143 5.96 6.38 -4.81
CA LYS A 143 6.24 7.63 -5.52
C LYS A 143 5.15 8.63 -5.13
N PRO A 144 5.47 9.70 -4.36
CA PRO A 144 4.45 10.59 -3.77
C PRO A 144 3.79 11.57 -4.76
N ALA A 145 4.48 11.89 -5.85
CA ALA A 145 4.06 12.85 -6.85
C ALA A 145 4.70 12.54 -8.21
N GLU A 146 4.23 13.20 -9.28
CA GLU A 146 4.68 12.96 -10.66
C GLU A 146 6.19 13.13 -10.86
N ASN A 147 6.76 14.18 -10.27
CA ASN A 147 8.15 14.57 -10.44
C ASN A 147 9.08 14.06 -9.33
N GLU A 148 8.60 13.12 -8.52
CA GLU A 148 9.39 12.49 -7.46
C GLU A 148 9.82 11.07 -7.84
N ASP A 149 10.89 10.61 -7.22
CA ASP A 149 11.39 9.25 -7.35
C ASP A 149 10.64 8.28 -6.43
N TYR A 150 10.76 6.99 -6.73
CA TYR A 150 10.29 5.94 -5.84
C TYR A 150 11.14 5.86 -4.58
N ILE A 151 10.48 5.95 -3.43
CA ILE A 151 11.08 5.79 -2.11
C ILE A 151 10.77 4.37 -1.63
N ALA A 152 11.81 3.62 -1.25
CA ALA A 152 11.63 2.30 -0.65
C ALA A 152 10.98 2.42 0.73
N MET A 153 9.82 1.78 0.88
CA MET A 153 9.11 1.67 2.16
C MET A 153 9.51 0.39 2.90
N THR A 154 9.70 -0.69 2.15
CA THR A 154 10.15 -1.98 2.67
C THR A 154 10.97 -2.68 1.61
N VAL A 155 12.10 -3.24 1.99
CA VAL A 155 12.96 -4.01 1.10
C VAL A 155 13.24 -5.35 1.75
N ASP A 156 12.97 -6.43 1.04
CA ASP A 156 13.31 -7.80 1.43
C ASP A 156 12.74 -8.24 2.77
N ALA A 157 11.53 -7.77 3.07
CA ALA A 157 10.79 -8.28 4.20
C ALA A 157 10.28 -9.69 3.88
N ASP A 158 10.44 -10.59 4.84
CA ASP A 158 9.90 -11.94 4.77
C ASP A 158 8.45 -11.94 5.28
N LEU A 159 7.49 -12.09 4.37
CA LEU A 159 6.06 -12.15 4.64
C LEU A 159 5.72 -13.14 5.77
N MET A 160 6.40 -14.29 5.82
CA MET A 160 6.16 -15.31 6.84
C MET A 160 6.59 -14.85 8.22
N LYS A 161 7.68 -14.08 8.33
CA LYS A 161 8.15 -13.50 9.59
C LYS A 161 7.32 -12.33 10.07
N VAL A 162 6.84 -11.49 9.15
CA VAL A 162 6.08 -10.30 9.53
C VAL A 162 4.68 -10.68 10.03
N PHE A 163 4.06 -11.74 9.49
CA PHE A 163 2.63 -12.04 9.75
C PHE A 163 2.36 -13.43 10.35
N GLY A 164 3.34 -14.33 10.27
CA GLY A 164 3.17 -15.72 10.64
C GLY A 164 2.47 -16.54 9.56
N ALA A 165 2.91 -17.78 9.39
CA ALA A 165 2.46 -18.67 8.33
C ALA A 165 0.94 -18.87 8.27
N GLY A 166 0.26 -18.92 9.43
CA GLY A 166 -1.19 -19.09 9.49
C GLY A 166 -1.98 -17.91 8.91
N GLN A 167 -1.55 -16.67 9.16
CA GLN A 167 -2.22 -15.49 8.61
C GLN A 167 -1.96 -15.33 7.11
N VAL A 168 -0.75 -15.64 6.67
CA VAL A 168 -0.38 -15.66 5.25
C VAL A 168 -1.25 -16.68 4.52
N ALA A 169 -1.31 -17.92 5.00
CA ALA A 169 -2.11 -18.98 4.39
C ALA A 169 -3.62 -18.66 4.33
N ALA A 170 -4.16 -17.97 5.34
CA ALA A 170 -5.57 -17.59 5.37
C ALA A 170 -5.97 -16.53 4.31
N ARG A 171 -4.99 -15.82 3.73
CA ARG A 171 -5.21 -14.66 2.87
C ARG A 171 -4.61 -14.79 1.47
N ILE A 172 -3.72 -15.76 1.28
CA ILE A 172 -3.28 -16.20 -0.04
C ILE A 172 -4.20 -17.33 -0.50
N ARG A 173 -4.91 -17.11 -1.60
CA ARG A 173 -5.78 -18.12 -2.23
C ARG A 173 -5.20 -18.60 -3.55
N GLN A 174 -5.69 -19.69 -4.13
CA GLN A 174 -5.33 -20.02 -5.51
C GLN A 174 -5.88 -18.94 -6.46
N CYS A 175 -5.12 -18.59 -7.50
CA CYS A 175 -5.63 -17.71 -8.54
C CYS A 175 -6.75 -18.42 -9.31
N GLU A 176 -7.85 -17.71 -9.57
CA GLU A 176 -8.91 -18.21 -10.45
C GLU A 176 -8.38 -18.24 -11.90
N SER A 177 -8.75 -19.29 -12.63
CA SER A 177 -8.30 -19.57 -14.00
C SER A 177 -9.06 -18.73 -15.02
#